data_AF-A0A9D7SAL6-F1
#
_entry.id   AF-A0A9D7SAL6-F1
#
_cell.length_a   1.000
_cell.length_b   1.000
_cell.length_c   1.000
_cell.angle_alpha   90.00
_cell.angle_beta   90.00
_cell.angle_gamma   90.00
#
_symmetry.space_group_name_H-M   'P 1'
#
loop_
_entity.id
_entity.type
_entity.pdbx_description
1 polymer ?
#
loop_
_entity_poly.entity_id
_entity_poly.type
_entity_poly.pdbx_seq_one_letter_code
_entity_poly.pdbx_strand_id
1 'polypeptide(L)' 'MIILHPQFIKDTAGKNLVILPQNEFDVLLEELEELEDIKLYDEAKHEDNGERILLSEYLKSRKAKNV' A
#
# COMPACT_ATOMS: atom_id res chain seq x y z
N MET A 1 -0.37 14.39 10.60
CA MET A 1 -0.40 15.58 9.71
C MET A 1 1.02 15.76 9.21
N ILE A 2 1.25 15.36 7.96
CA ILE A 2 2.58 15.42 7.34
C ILE A 2 2.90 16.88 7.04
N ILE A 3 4.08 17.35 7.45
CA ILE A 3 4.58 18.68 7.11
C ILE A 3 5.57 18.49 5.96
N LEU A 4 5.27 19.07 4.80
CA LEU A 4 6.09 18.96 3.59
C LEU A 4 6.62 20.35 3.18
N HIS A 5 7.84 20.38 2.68
CA HIS A 5 8.52 21.56 2.15
C HIS A 5 8.92 21.35 0.67
N PRO A 6 7.94 21.21 -0.24
CA PRO A 6 8.22 20.97 -1.64
C PRO A 6 8.84 22.18 -2.33
N GLN A 7 9.80 21.93 -3.22
CA GLN A 7 10.26 22.90 -4.20
C GLN A 7 9.78 22.49 -5.60
N PHE A 8 9.24 23.46 -6.34
CA PHE A 8 8.76 23.24 -7.70
C PHE A 8 9.76 23.78 -8.70
N ILE A 9 10.22 22.93 -9.60
CA ILE A 9 11.11 23.33 -10.70
C ILE A 9 10.47 22.96 -12.04
N LYS A 10 10.93 23.60 -13.12
CA LYS A 10 10.60 23.18 -14.48
C LYS A 10 11.81 22.52 -15.12
N ASP A 11 11.59 21.41 -15.80
CA ASP A 11 12.60 20.82 -16.65
C ASP A 11 12.77 21.62 -17.96
N THR A 12 13.75 21.23 -18.78
CA THR A 12 14.03 21.87 -20.06
C THR A 12 12.91 21.68 -21.10
N ALA A 13 11.99 20.75 -20.88
CA ALA A 13 10.81 20.51 -21.71
C ALA A 13 9.56 21.25 -21.17
N GLY A 14 9.68 21.98 -20.07
CA GLY A 14 8.60 22.74 -19.44
C GLY A 14 7.72 21.94 -18.48
N LYS A 15 8.08 20.70 -18.15
CA LYS A 15 7.36 19.85 -17.17
C LYS A 15 7.66 20.32 -15.75
N ASN A 16 6.61 20.41 -14.93
CA ASN A 16 6.76 20.71 -13.50
C ASN A 16 7.25 19.45 -12.76
N LEU A 17 8.28 19.62 -11.95
CA LEU A 17 8.84 18.60 -11.05
C LEU A 17 8.76 19.11 -9.61
N VAL A 18 8.68 18.17 -8.67
CA VAL A 18 8.66 18.45 -7.23
C VAL A 18 9.90 17.82 -6.60
N ILE A 19 10.63 18.60 -5.82
CA ILE A 19 11.77 18.14 -5.03
C ILE A 19 11.34 18.20 -3.56
N LEU A 20 11.60 17.10 -2.84
CA LEU A 20 11.38 16.98 -1.41
C LEU A 20 12.68 16.53 -0.72
N PRO A 21 12.93 16.97 0.52
CA PRO A 21 13.87 16.28 1.39
C PRO A 21 13.55 14.79 1.47
N GLN A 22 14.59 13.94 1.47
CA GLN A 22 14.41 12.50 1.43
C GLN A 22 13.53 11.99 2.59
N ASN A 23 13.76 12.49 3.80
CA ASN A 23 12.96 12.12 4.97
C ASN A 23 11.48 12.47 4.82
N GLU A 24 11.14 13.56 4.14
CA GLU A 24 9.74 13.93 3.89
C GLU A 24 9.09 13.04 2.83
N PHE A 25 9.87 12.60 1.84
CA PHE A 25 9.42 11.63 0.85
C PHE A 25 9.20 10.25 1.48
N ASP A 26 10.12 9.80 2.33
CA ASP A 26 10.02 8.51 3.04
C ASP A 26 8.77 8.48 3.93
N VAL A 27 8.52 9.55 4.70
CA VAL A 27 7.29 9.69 5.52
C VAL A 27 6.03 9.70 4.66
N LEU A 28 6.07 10.35 3.49
CA LEU A 28 4.93 10.35 2.55
C LEU A 28 4.64 8.94 2.04
N LEU A 29 5.69 8.14 1.75
CA LEU A 29 5.52 6.75 1.32
C LEU A 29 4.93 5.88 2.43
N GLU A 30 5.43 5.99 3.66
CA GLU A 30 4.89 5.22 4.80
C GLU A 30 3.39 5.48 5.01
N GLU A 31 2.95 6.74 4.90
CA GLU A 31 1.53 7.09 5.05
C GLU A 31 0.67 6.58 3.89
N LEU A 32 1.23 6.49 2.67
CA LEU A 32 0.53 5.86 1.54
C LEU A 32 0.38 4.35 1.74
N GLU A 33 1.40 3.67 2.28
CA GLU A 33 1.34 2.25 2.61
C GLU A 33 0.30 1.97 3.70
N GLU A 34 0.23 2.80 4.74
CA GLU A 34 -0.81 2.67 5.78
C GLU A 34 -2.22 2.79 5.20
N LEU A 35 -2.44 3.73 4.27
CA LEU A 35 -3.73 3.88 3.58
C LEU A 35 -4.06 2.67 2.70
N GLU A 36 -3.06 2.06 2.07
CA GLU A 36 -3.23 0.84 1.29
C GLU A 36 -3.59 -0.36 2.18
N ASP A 37 -2.93 -0.51 3.33
CA ASP A 37 -3.24 -1.53 4.33
C ASP A 37 -4.68 -1.41 4.84
N ILE A 38 -5.14 -0.19 5.15
CA ILE A 38 -6.53 0.07 5.54
C ILE A 38 -7.49 -0.36 4.45
N LYS A 39 -7.20 0.00 3.19
CA LYS A 39 -8.05 -0.35 2.05
C LYS A 39 -8.13 -1.87 1.87
N LEU A 40 -7.00 -2.58 1.93
CA LEU A 40 -6.94 -4.04 1.82
C LEU A 40 -7.68 -4.72 2.96
N TYR A 41 -7.57 -4.19 4.18
CA TYR A 41 -8.33 -4.69 5.32
C TYR A 41 -9.84 -4.54 5.11
N ASP A 42 -10.31 -3.37 4.66
CA ASP A 42 -11.72 -3.12 4.40
C ASP A 42 -12.25 -4.02 3.27
N GLU A 43 -11.47 -4.23 2.21
CA GLU A 43 -11.79 -5.15 1.12
C GLU A 43 -11.90 -6.60 1.64
N ALA A 44 -10.88 -7.09 2.35
CA ALA A 44 -10.88 -8.44 2.92
C ALA A 44 -12.05 -8.65 3.90
N LYS A 45 -12.38 -7.63 4.70
CA LYS A 45 -13.51 -7.66 5.63
C LYS A 45 -14.86 -7.64 4.92
N HIS A 46 -14.97 -6.92 3.81
CA HIS A 46 -16.18 -6.92 2.98
C HIS A 46 -16.39 -8.27 2.28
N GLU A 47 -15.31 -8.91 1.83
CA GLU A 47 -15.35 -10.24 1.20
C GLU A 47 -15.54 -11.39 2.20
N ASP A 48 -15.26 -11.18 3.49
CA ASP A 48 -15.43 -12.19 4.53
C ASP A 48 -16.92 -12.55 4.72
N ASN A 49 -17.31 -13.72 4.21
CA ASN A 49 -18.65 -14.29 4.37
C ASN A 49 -18.87 -14.99 5.73
N GLY A 50 -17.88 -14.98 6.63
CA GLY A 50 -17.93 -15.61 7.94
C GLY A 50 -17.60 -17.11 7.95
N GLU A 51 -17.33 -17.72 6.79
CA GLU A 51 -16.93 -19.13 6.71
C GLU A 51 -15.53 -19.34 7.29
N ARG A 52 -15.36 -20.43 8.03
CA ARG A 52 -14.09 -20.78 8.66
C ARG A 52 -13.73 -22.21 8.30
N ILE A 53 -12.47 -22.41 7.95
CA ILE A 53 -11.91 -23.74 7.65
C ILE A 53 -10.79 -24.05 8.63
N LEU A 54 -10.51 -25.34 8.85
CA LEU A 54 -9.39 -25.73 9.69
C LEU A 54 -8.07 -25.38 8.98
N LEU A 55 -7.07 -24.92 9.73
CA LEU A 55 -5.74 -24.64 9.18
C LEU A 55 -5.15 -25.86 8.45
N SER A 56 -5.41 -27.06 8.96
CA SER A 56 -4.99 -28.32 8.34
C SER A 56 -5.61 -28.54 6.95
N GLU A 57 -6.86 -28.14 6.76
CA GLU A 57 -7.58 -28.22 5.49
C GLU A 57 -7.07 -27.17 4.50
N TYR A 58 -6.87 -25.93 4.96
CA TYR A 58 -6.25 -24.87 4.17
C TYR A 58 -4.88 -25.28 3.63
N LEU A 59 -4.01 -25.84 4.48
CA LEU A 59 -2.67 -26.27 4.10
C LEU A 59 -2.68 -27.38 3.04
N LYS A 60 -3.64 -28.31 3.09
CA LYS A 60 -3.84 -29.34 2.04
C LYS A 60 -4.24 -28.69 0.71
N SER A 61 -5.25 -27.82 0.74
CA SER A 61 -5.76 -27.13 -0.46
C SER A 61 -4.70 -26.23 -1.11
N ARG A 62 -3.89 -25.52 -0.32
CA ARG A 62 -2.82 -24.65 -0.84
C ARG A 62 -1.73 -25.45 -1.55
N LYS A 63 -1.31 -26.59 -0.98
CA LYS A 63 -0.30 -27.46 -1.61
C LYS A 63 -0.79 -28.02 -2.95
N ALA A 64 -2.06 -28.40 -3.05
CA ALA A 64 -2.64 -28.92 -4.28
C ALA A 64 -2.75 -27.88 -5.41
N LYS A 65 -2.85 -26.59 -5.09
CA LYS A 65 -2.94 -25.49 -6.07
C LYS A 65 -1.59 -25.03 -6.62
N ASN A 66 -0.48 -25.37 -5.97
CA ASN A 66 0.88 -24.94 -6.32
C ASN A 66 1.74 -26.08 -6.92
N VAL A 67 1.09 -27.16 -7.39
CA VAL A 67 1.68 -28.29 -8.12
C VAL A 67 1.14 -28.24 -9.55
#